data_AF-A0A9W6NMH4-F1
#
_entry.id   AF-A0A9W6NMH4-F1
#
_cell.length_a   1.000
_cell.length_b   1.000
_cell.length_c   1.000
_cell.angle_alpha   90.00
_cell.angle_beta   90.00
_cell.angle_gamma   90.00
#
_symmetry.space_group_name_H-M   'P 1'
#
loop_
_entity.id
_entity.type
_entity.pdbx_description
1 polymer ?
#
loop_
_entity_poly.entity_id
_entity_poly.type
_entity_poly.pdbx_seq_one_letter_code
_entity_poly.pdbx_strand_id
1 'polypeptide(L)'
;MNRDAQVIVEQRGHALTTALRALAHSGATPALVHCASGKDRTGLVVALALALAGVDRAAIVADYAASERHLPAAHLDAIVARWPARANAAALIRLSPPAALERIFRHIDDRHGSVAGYARAHGLTAEDLTQLNRSLSAP
;
A
#
# COMPACT_ATOMS: atom_id res chain seq x y z
N MET A 1 4.47 -15.56 8.36
CA MET A 1 4.13 -14.31 9.06
C MET A 1 4.77 -13.16 8.30
N ASN A 2 4.00 -12.33 7.58
CA ASN A 2 4.59 -11.21 6.83
C ASN A 2 4.92 -10.06 7.81
N ARG A 3 6.16 -10.08 8.35
CA ARG A 3 6.71 -9.01 9.21
C ARG A 3 6.99 -7.72 8.42
N ASP A 4 7.13 -7.83 7.10
CA ASP A 4 7.70 -6.77 6.28
C ASP A 4 6.74 -5.59 6.10
N ALA A 5 5.44 -5.85 5.95
CA ALA A 5 4.45 -4.79 5.72
C ALA A 5 4.21 -3.89 6.94
N GLN A 6 4.22 -4.46 8.15
CA GLN A 6 4.13 -3.67 9.39
C GLN A 6 5.40 -2.84 9.60
N VAL A 7 6.57 -3.41 9.36
CA VAL A 7 7.86 -2.69 9.41
C VAL A 7 7.88 -1.52 8.44
N ILE A 8 7.29 -1.66 7.24
CA ILE A 8 7.19 -0.55 6.27
C ILE A 8 6.35 0.59 6.84
N VAL A 9 5.18 0.31 7.43
CA VAL A 9 4.32 1.35 8.02
C VAL A 9 5.00 2.04 9.19
N GLU A 10 5.72 1.30 10.03
CA GLU A 10 6.41 1.86 11.19
C GLU A 10 7.67 2.67 10.81
N GLN A 11 8.48 2.17 9.86
CA GLN A 11 9.81 2.73 9.60
C GLN A 11 9.89 3.58 8.32
N ARG A 12 8.90 3.47 7.44
CA ARG A 12 8.89 4.10 6.10
C ARG A 12 7.65 4.93 5.86
N GLY A 13 6.97 5.38 6.92
CA GLY A 13 5.75 6.19 6.78
C GLY A 13 5.94 7.45 5.93
N HIS A 14 7.07 8.15 6.06
CA HIS A 14 7.40 9.29 5.20
C HIS A 14 7.48 8.93 3.70
N ALA A 15 7.99 7.74 3.37
CA ALA A 15 8.09 7.30 1.98
C ALA A 15 6.70 6.96 1.41
N LEU A 16 5.84 6.34 2.22
CA LEU A 16 4.45 6.07 1.85
C LEU A 16 3.68 7.39 1.63
N THR A 17 3.83 8.35 2.53
CA THR A 17 3.19 9.67 2.39
C THR A 17 3.75 10.49 1.23
N THR A 18 5.03 10.37 0.91
CA THR A 18 5.59 10.99 -0.30
C THR A 18 4.91 10.47 -1.57
N ALA A 19 4.65 9.16 -1.66
CA ALA A 19 3.91 8.58 -2.78
C ALA A 19 2.45 9.07 -2.82
N LEU A 20 1.78 9.16 -1.67
CA LEU A 20 0.42 9.70 -1.58
C LEU A 20 0.35 11.18 -2.01
N ARG A 21 1.32 11.99 -1.59
CA ARG A 21 1.41 13.40 -2.02
C ARG A 21 1.62 13.51 -3.54
N ALA A 22 2.43 12.64 -4.13
CA ALA A 22 2.62 12.60 -5.58
C ALA A 22 1.32 12.25 -6.33
N LEU A 23 0.53 11.32 -5.81
CA LEU A 23 -0.80 11.00 -6.35
C LEU A 23 -1.75 12.21 -6.27
N ALA A 24 -1.68 12.99 -5.19
CA ALA A 24 -2.52 14.17 -5.03
C ALA A 24 -2.15 15.33 -5.99
N HIS A 25 -0.87 15.64 -6.18
CA HIS A 25 -0.44 16.90 -6.81
C HIS A 25 0.20 16.79 -8.19
N SER A 26 0.43 15.59 -8.70
CA SER A 26 1.12 15.44 -9.99
C SER A 26 0.29 15.91 -11.19
N GLY A 27 -1.03 16.10 -11.03
CA GLY A 27 -1.95 16.21 -12.17
C GLY A 27 -1.95 14.98 -13.08
N ALA A 28 -1.27 13.89 -12.66
CA ALA A 28 -0.97 12.73 -13.48
C ALA A 28 -1.99 11.61 -13.25
N THR A 29 -3.27 11.93 -13.36
CA THR A 29 -4.31 10.92 -13.56
C THR A 29 -4.48 10.70 -15.08
N PRO A 30 -4.36 9.46 -15.59
CA PRO A 30 -4.18 8.21 -14.84
C PRO A 30 -2.75 7.98 -14.31
N ALA A 31 -2.64 7.43 -13.09
CA ALA A 31 -1.37 7.15 -12.40
C ALA A 31 -1.07 5.64 -12.31
N LEU A 32 0.21 5.26 -12.38
CA LEU A 32 0.69 3.90 -12.11
C LEU A 32 1.54 3.87 -10.84
N VAL A 33 1.11 3.09 -9.86
CA VAL A 33 1.90 2.77 -8.67
C VAL A 33 2.51 1.39 -8.82
N HIS A 34 3.84 1.28 -8.81
CA HIS A 34 4.52 -0.01 -8.84
C HIS A 34 5.69 -0.06 -7.86
N CYS A 35 6.11 -1.27 -7.53
CA CYS A 35 7.37 -1.52 -6.84
C CYS A 35 8.12 -2.62 -7.59
N ALA A 36 9.00 -3.37 -6.93
CA ALA A 36 9.73 -4.47 -7.58
C ALA A 36 8.81 -5.66 -7.93
N SER A 37 7.84 -5.97 -7.06
CA SER A 37 6.89 -7.08 -7.22
C SER A 37 5.44 -6.63 -7.29
N GLY A 38 5.18 -5.32 -7.23
CA GLY A 38 3.83 -4.77 -7.23
C GLY A 38 2.97 -5.11 -6.00
N LYS A 39 3.53 -5.70 -4.93
CA LYS A 39 2.72 -6.29 -3.85
C LYS A 39 2.73 -5.52 -2.53
N ASP A 40 3.85 -5.50 -1.81
CA ASP A 40 3.83 -5.01 -0.42
C ASP A 40 3.79 -3.47 -0.36
N ARG A 41 4.77 -2.78 -0.94
CA ARG A 41 4.80 -1.31 -0.95
C ARG A 41 3.70 -0.73 -1.84
N THR A 42 3.44 -1.36 -2.98
CA THR A 42 2.35 -0.97 -3.89
C THR A 42 1.01 -1.14 -3.20
N GLY A 43 0.72 -2.32 -2.66
CA GLY A 43 -0.54 -2.59 -1.97
C GLY A 43 -0.76 -1.68 -0.77
N LEU A 44 0.30 -1.32 -0.03
CA LEU A 44 0.20 -0.34 1.05
C LEU A 44 -0.14 1.07 0.55
N VAL A 45 0.55 1.57 -0.47
CA VAL A 45 0.25 2.90 -1.04
C VAL A 45 -1.19 2.94 -1.58
N VAL A 46 -1.61 1.92 -2.32
CA VAL A 46 -2.96 1.82 -2.88
C VAL A 46 -4.01 1.72 -1.77
N ALA A 47 -3.81 0.85 -0.77
CA ALA A 47 -4.75 0.70 0.33
C ALA A 47 -4.90 1.99 1.16
N LEU A 48 -3.79 2.68 1.43
CA LEU A 48 -3.83 3.97 2.13
C LEU A 48 -4.51 5.05 1.29
N ALA A 49 -4.26 5.10 -0.02
CA ALA A 49 -4.91 6.05 -0.92
C ALA A 49 -6.43 5.85 -0.96
N LEU A 50 -6.89 4.61 -1.12
CA LEU A 50 -8.31 4.27 -1.13
C LEU A 50 -8.98 4.59 0.22
N ALA A 51 -8.30 4.29 1.34
CA ALA A 51 -8.82 4.62 2.67
C ALA A 51 -8.95 6.14 2.89
N LEU A 52 -8.01 6.94 2.36
CA LEU A 52 -8.08 8.40 2.41
C LEU A 52 -9.14 8.97 1.44
N ALA A 53 -9.46 8.26 0.36
CA ALA A 53 -10.56 8.57 -0.54
C ALA A 53 -11.94 8.11 -0.01
N GLY A 54 -12.00 7.56 1.21
CA GLY A 54 -13.25 7.15 1.85
C GLY A 54 -13.84 5.83 1.34
N VAL A 55 -13.06 5.02 0.62
CA VAL A 55 -13.51 3.69 0.19
C VAL A 55 -13.68 2.77 1.39
N ASP A 56 -14.71 1.92 1.33
CA ASP A 56 -14.99 0.95 2.38
C ASP A 56 -13.79 0.02 2.64
N ARG A 57 -13.47 -0.21 3.92
CA ARG A 57 -12.30 -1.00 4.32
C ARG A 57 -12.37 -2.45 3.83
N ALA A 58 -13.56 -3.06 3.81
CA ALA A 58 -13.69 -4.44 3.34
C ALA A 58 -13.42 -4.53 1.83
N ALA A 59 -13.84 -3.53 1.05
CA ALA A 59 -13.51 -3.43 -0.37
C ALA A 59 -12.00 -3.28 -0.60
N ILE A 60 -11.32 -2.45 0.20
CA ILE A 60 -9.85 -2.27 0.11
C ILE A 60 -9.12 -3.59 0.44
N VAL A 61 -9.57 -4.31 1.47
CA VAL A 61 -8.98 -5.60 1.84
C VAL A 61 -9.20 -6.65 0.75
N ALA A 62 -10.38 -6.67 0.13
CA ALA A 62 -10.67 -7.56 -1.00
C ALA A 62 -9.77 -7.26 -2.22
N ASP A 63 -9.58 -5.98 -2.56
CA ASP A 63 -8.68 -5.55 -3.64
C ASP A 63 -7.23 -5.98 -3.39
N TYR A 64 -6.72 -5.72 -2.17
CA TYR A 64 -5.39 -6.16 -1.76
C TYR A 64 -5.21 -7.68 -1.90
N ALA A 65 -6.21 -8.46 -1.47
CA ALA A 65 -6.17 -9.91 -1.55
C ALA A 65 -6.25 -10.43 -3.00
N ALA A 66 -6.95 -9.73 -3.88
CA ALA A 66 -7.01 -10.07 -5.30
C ALA A 66 -5.64 -9.98 -5.98
N SER A 67 -4.71 -9.15 -5.49
CA SER A 67 -3.36 -9.00 -6.04
C SER A 67 -2.58 -10.32 -6.08
N GLU A 68 -2.81 -11.25 -5.14
CA GLU A 68 -2.18 -12.58 -5.13
C GLU A 68 -2.56 -13.41 -6.36
N ARG A 69 -3.79 -13.28 -6.87
CA ARG A 69 -4.30 -14.06 -8.00
C ARG A 69 -3.75 -13.59 -9.34
N HIS A 70 -3.27 -12.35 -9.41
CA HIS A 70 -2.83 -11.72 -10.64
C HIS A 70 -1.30 -11.72 -10.82
N LEU A 71 -0.55 -12.35 -9.90
CA LEU A 71 0.89 -12.52 -9.99
C LEU A 71 1.24 -13.86 -10.68
N PRO A 72 1.72 -13.85 -11.93
CA PRO A 72 2.12 -15.08 -12.61
C PRO A 72 3.32 -15.72 -11.91
N ALA A 73 3.34 -17.05 -11.82
CA ALA A 73 4.47 -17.79 -11.23
C ALA A 73 5.82 -17.40 -11.88
N ALA A 74 5.84 -17.24 -13.20
CA ALA A 74 7.02 -16.83 -13.96
C ALA A 74 7.58 -15.45 -13.53
N HIS A 75 6.74 -14.54 -13.05
CA HIS A 75 7.19 -13.24 -12.54
C HIS A 75 7.92 -13.40 -11.21
N LEU A 76 7.45 -14.30 -10.34
CA LEU A 76 8.13 -14.64 -9.09
C LEU A 76 9.45 -15.35 -9.35
N ASP A 77 9.48 -16.29 -10.30
CA ASP A 77 10.70 -16.99 -10.69
C ASP A 77 11.77 -16.01 -11.19
N ALA A 78 11.36 -15.01 -11.99
CA ALA A 78 12.25 -13.94 -12.44
C ALA A 78 12.77 -13.07 -11.28
N ILE A 79 11.93 -12.74 -10.30
CA ILE A 79 12.34 -12.01 -9.09
C ILE A 79 13.35 -12.82 -8.27
N VAL A 80 13.07 -14.11 -8.05
CA VAL A 80 13.94 -15.02 -7.28
C VAL A 80 15.28 -15.21 -7.97
N ALA A 81 15.28 -15.44 -9.29
CA ALA A 81 16.49 -15.57 -10.09
C ALA A 81 17.35 -14.30 -10.00
N ARG A 82 16.72 -13.12 -9.99
CA ARG A 82 17.42 -11.84 -9.87
C ARG A 82 17.87 -11.52 -8.45
N TRP A 83 17.26 -12.13 -7.43
CA TRP A 83 17.57 -11.93 -6.01
C TRP A 83 17.60 -13.27 -5.25
N PRO A 84 18.64 -14.11 -5.44
CA PRO A 84 18.68 -15.48 -4.89
C PRO A 84 18.63 -15.52 -3.36
N ALA A 85 19.17 -14.49 -2.70
CA ALA A 85 19.07 -14.32 -1.25
C ALA A 85 17.63 -14.22 -0.72
N ARG A 86 16.65 -13.95 -1.60
CA ARG A 86 15.21 -13.93 -1.28
C ARG A 86 14.47 -15.21 -1.67
N ALA A 87 15.15 -16.24 -2.17
CA ALA A 87 14.54 -17.50 -2.58
C ALA A 87 13.72 -18.15 -1.44
N ASN A 88 14.22 -18.12 -0.21
CA ASN A 88 13.50 -18.63 0.97
C ASN A 88 12.25 -17.82 1.34
N ALA A 89 12.09 -16.62 0.78
CA ALA A 89 10.92 -15.77 0.94
C ALA A 89 9.98 -15.83 -0.28
N ALA A 90 10.29 -16.57 -1.35
CA ALA A 90 9.51 -16.61 -2.59
C ALA A 90 8.04 -16.99 -2.36
N ALA A 91 7.78 -17.98 -1.52
CA ALA A 91 6.42 -18.38 -1.15
C ALA A 91 5.69 -17.30 -0.33
N LEU A 92 6.41 -16.55 0.53
CA LEU A 92 5.85 -15.43 1.29
C LEU A 92 5.60 -14.19 0.41
N ILE A 93 6.43 -13.99 -0.62
CA ILE A 93 6.27 -12.92 -1.61
C ILE A 93 4.96 -13.10 -2.38
N ARG A 94 4.44 -14.32 -2.51
CA ARG A 94 3.16 -14.56 -3.20
C ARG A 94 1.93 -14.16 -2.38
N LEU A 95 2.01 -14.21 -1.05
CA LEU A 95 0.83 -14.11 -0.20
C LEU A 95 0.40 -12.66 0.03
N SER A 96 -0.82 -12.30 -0.36
CA SER A 96 -1.49 -11.05 0.07
C SER A 96 -2.69 -11.38 0.95
N PRO A 97 -2.47 -11.98 2.14
CA PRO A 97 -3.59 -12.44 2.95
C PRO A 97 -4.39 -11.22 3.46
N PRO A 98 -5.73 -11.24 3.40
CA PRO A 98 -6.60 -10.20 3.96
C PRO A 98 -6.18 -9.78 5.37
N ALA A 99 -5.92 -10.78 6.22
CA ALA A 99 -5.49 -10.61 7.60
C ALA A 99 -4.17 -9.82 7.77
N ALA A 100 -3.30 -9.77 6.76
CA ALA A 100 -2.13 -8.90 6.82
C ALA A 100 -2.52 -7.43 6.76
N LEU A 101 -3.38 -7.05 5.81
CA LEU A 101 -3.80 -5.66 5.66
C LEU A 101 -4.73 -5.22 6.82
N GLU A 102 -5.61 -6.09 7.29
CA GLU A 102 -6.44 -5.83 8.48
C GLU A 102 -5.60 -5.53 9.73
N ARG A 103 -4.53 -6.31 9.96
CA ARG A 103 -3.60 -6.03 11.06
C ARG A 103 -2.89 -4.69 10.92
N ILE A 104 -2.57 -4.29 9.69
CA ILE A 104 -1.94 -3.01 9.41
C ILE A 104 -2.90 -1.86 9.70
N PHE A 105 -4.16 -1.95 9.26
CA PHE A 105 -5.17 -0.94 9.60
C PHE A 105 -5.35 -0.83 11.11
N ARG A 106 -5.49 -1.96 11.81
CA ARG A 106 -5.58 -1.95 13.29
C ARG A 106 -4.35 -1.29 13.92
N HIS A 107 -3.15 -1.65 13.49
CA HIS A 107 -1.93 -1.03 14.00
C HIS A 107 -1.90 0.49 13.77
N ILE A 108 -2.31 0.96 12.59
CA ILE A 108 -2.43 2.38 12.28
C ILE A 108 -3.45 3.06 13.19
N ASP A 109 -4.63 2.46 13.37
CA ASP A 109 -5.68 3.00 14.23
C ASP A 109 -5.23 3.07 15.69
N ASP A 110 -4.60 2.02 16.21
CA ASP A 110 -4.11 1.96 17.59
C ASP A 110 -3.04 3.03 17.88
N ARG A 111 -2.21 3.36 16.89
CA ARG A 111 -1.05 4.27 17.06
C ARG A 111 -1.32 5.72 16.65
N HIS A 112 -2.23 5.92 15.70
CA HIS A 112 -2.47 7.23 15.08
C HIS A 112 -3.96 7.62 15.04
N GLY A 113 -4.86 6.78 15.55
CA GLY A 113 -6.30 6.99 15.61
C GLY A 113 -7.04 6.82 14.28
N SER A 114 -6.35 6.96 13.15
CA SER A 114 -6.89 6.75 11.81
C SER A 114 -5.79 6.76 10.75
N VAL A 115 -6.13 6.34 9.53
CA VAL A 115 -5.25 6.49 8.34
C VAL A 115 -4.93 7.97 8.07
N ALA A 116 -5.89 8.88 8.25
CA ALA A 116 -5.65 10.32 8.11
C ALA A 116 -4.70 10.84 9.21
N GLY A 117 -4.83 10.36 10.44
CA GLY A 117 -3.91 10.65 11.54
C GLY A 117 -2.50 10.17 11.23
N TYR A 118 -2.36 8.95 10.70
CA TYR A 118 -1.08 8.41 10.26
C TYR A 118 -0.46 9.24 9.13
N ALA A 119 -1.25 9.61 8.12
CA ALA A 119 -0.78 10.42 7.00
C ALA A 119 -0.26 11.79 7.47
N ARG A 120 -0.99 12.46 8.37
CA ARG A 120 -0.57 13.74 8.98
C ARG A 120 0.68 13.61 9.82
N ALA A 121 0.76 12.58 10.66
CA ALA A 121 1.94 12.29 11.47
C ALA A 121 3.20 12.06 10.61
N HIS A 122 3.02 11.66 9.36
CA HIS A 122 4.10 11.42 8.39
C HIS A 122 4.17 12.47 7.28
N GLY A 123 3.61 13.66 7.51
CA GLY A 123 3.89 14.86 6.73
C GLY A 123 2.85 15.27 5.71
N LEU A 124 1.70 14.59 5.55
CA LEU A 124 0.60 15.10 4.71
C LEU A 124 -0.15 16.24 5.40
N THR A 125 -0.43 17.31 4.66
CA THR A 125 -1.25 18.44 5.09
C THR A 125 -2.74 18.14 4.89
N ALA A 126 -3.61 18.98 5.46
CA ALA A 126 -5.04 18.91 5.18
C ALA A 126 -5.37 19.20 3.69
N GLU A 127 -4.57 20.04 3.05
CA GLU A 127 -4.65 20.31 1.62
C GLU A 127 -4.30 19.07 0.81
N ASP A 128 -3.20 18.37 1.16
CA ASP A 128 -2.81 17.13 0.47
C ASP A 128 -3.94 16.09 0.51
N LEU A 129 -4.57 15.92 1.68
CA LEU A 129 -5.67 14.98 1.87
C LEU A 129 -6.91 15.35 1.06
N THR A 130 -7.25 16.64 1.02
CA THR A 130 -8.39 17.15 0.24
C THR A 130 -8.16 16.92 -1.24
N GLN A 131 -6.95 17.21 -1.71
CA GLN A 131 -6.58 17.04 -3.11
C GLN A 131 -6.54 15.57 -3.52
N LEU A 132 -6.00 14.68 -2.67
CA LEU A 132 -5.99 13.24 -2.92
C LEU A 132 -7.41 12.70 -3.13
N ASN A 133 -8.34 13.07 -2.24
CA ASN A 133 -9.74 12.64 -2.33
C ASN A 133 -10.37 13.13 -3.65
N ARG A 134 -10.14 14.39 -4.04
CA ARG A 134 -10.63 14.94 -5.32
C ARG A 134 -10.08 14.17 -6.53
N SER A 135 -8.77 13.90 -6.55
CA SER A 135 -8.12 13.23 -7.69
C SER A 135 -8.59 11.78 -7.87
N LEU A 136 -9.02 11.10 -6.81
CA LEU A 136 -9.41 9.68 -6.86
C LEU A 136 -10.92 9.45 -6.92
N SER A 137 -11.73 10.46 -6.59
CA SER A 137 -13.20 10.41 -6.70
C SER A 137 -13.74 11.11 -7.94
N ALA A 138 -12.88 11.67 -8.80
CA ALA A 138 -13.30 12.27 -10.05
C ALA A 138 -13.80 11.17 -11.03
N PRO A 139 -14.96 11.37 -11.69
CA PRO A 139 -15.56 10.41 -12.62
C PRO A 139 -14.79 10.27 -13.93
#